data_AF-A0A2R6N0S5-F1
#
_entry.id   AF-A0A2R6N0S5-F1
#
_cell.length_a   1.000
_cell.length_b   1.000
_cell.length_c   1.000
_cell.angle_alpha   90.00
_cell.angle_beta   90.00
_cell.angle_gamma   90.00
#
_symmetry.space_group_name_H-M   'P 1'
#
loop_
_entity.id
_entity.type
_entity.pdbx_description
1 polymer ?
#
loop_
_entity_poly.entity_id
_entity_poly.type
_entity_poly.pdbx_seq_one_letter_code
_entity_poly.pdbx_strand_id
1 'polypeptide(L)'
;MATDTGERFSPHLRGVTVTTTATLLGLVAGVASAVVTSGPQDTIGLAILAGTIGIQFPLYGLVGIDVDDFSKKDYLYVAFMTAVLWFMSWGLLLTTGAMQ
;
A
#
# COMPACT_ATOMS: atom_id res chain seq x y z
N MET A 1 4.77 -20.70 -32.05
CA MET A 1 4.47 -21.01 -30.65
C MET A 1 5.54 -20.30 -29.83
N ALA A 2 5.23 -19.11 -29.34
CA ALA A 2 6.16 -18.34 -28.51
C ALA A 2 6.03 -18.88 -27.09
N THR A 3 7.16 -19.21 -26.49
CA THR A 3 7.26 -19.75 -25.15
C THR A 3 6.85 -18.69 -24.12
N ASP A 4 5.78 -18.96 -23.36
CA ASP A 4 5.42 -18.26 -22.10
C ASP A 4 6.52 -18.47 -21.05
N THR A 5 7.69 -17.87 -21.27
CA THR A 5 8.88 -18.00 -20.40
C THR A 5 9.13 -16.78 -19.53
N GLY A 6 8.16 -15.85 -19.43
CA GLY A 6 8.39 -14.52 -18.85
C GLY A 6 7.82 -14.28 -17.45
N GLU A 7 6.58 -14.66 -17.17
CA GLU A 7 5.89 -14.19 -15.97
C GLU A 7 5.76 -15.29 -14.91
N ARG A 8 6.42 -15.10 -13.76
CA ARG A 8 6.33 -15.99 -12.58
C ARG A 8 4.91 -16.11 -12.01
N PHE A 9 4.03 -15.15 -12.31
CA PHE A 9 2.65 -15.08 -11.82
C PHE A 9 1.66 -14.95 -12.97
N SER A 10 0.52 -15.65 -12.87
CA SER A 10 -0.59 -15.38 -13.78
C SER A 10 -1.15 -13.97 -13.55
N PRO A 11 -1.77 -13.32 -14.55
CA PRO A 11 -2.31 -11.96 -14.42
C PRO A 11 -3.27 -11.80 -13.23
N HIS A 12 -4.06 -12.84 -12.92
CA HIS A 12 -4.96 -12.88 -11.77
C HIS A 12 -4.20 -12.85 -10.45
N LEU A 13 -3.12 -13.63 -10.34
CA LEU A 13 -2.31 -13.73 -9.12
C LEU A 13 -1.51 -12.46 -8.87
N ARG A 14 -1.04 -11.77 -9.93
CA ARG A 14 -0.46 -10.42 -9.85
C ARG A 14 -1.47 -9.44 -9.24
N GLY A 15 -2.69 -9.39 -9.79
CA GLY A 15 -3.74 -8.49 -9.30
C GLY A 15 -4.10 -8.71 -7.83
N VAL A 16 -4.27 -9.97 -7.43
CA VAL A 16 -4.55 -10.33 -6.02
C VAL A 16 -3.40 -9.90 -5.12
N THR A 17 -2.15 -10.21 -5.49
CA THR A 17 -0.97 -9.89 -4.68
C THR A 17 -0.83 -8.38 -4.49
N VAL A 18 -0.94 -7.59 -5.56
CA VAL A 18 -0.85 -6.12 -5.49
C VAL A 18 -1.95 -5.56 -4.57
N THR A 19 -3.18 -6.03 -4.72
CA THR A 19 -4.30 -5.56 -3.89
C THR A 19 -4.10 -5.92 -2.42
N THR A 20 -3.75 -7.17 -2.12
CA THR A 20 -3.54 -7.65 -0.75
C THR A 20 -2.38 -6.91 -0.09
N THR A 21 -1.26 -6.74 -0.77
CA THR A 21 -0.11 -6.01 -0.22
C THR A 21 -0.43 -4.53 -0.01
N ALA A 22 -1.08 -3.87 -0.97
CA ALA A 22 -1.46 -2.46 -0.85
C ALA A 22 -2.38 -2.22 0.35
N THR A 23 -3.41 -3.06 0.49
CA THR A 23 -4.40 -2.94 1.56
C THR A 23 -3.82 -3.26 2.95
N LEU A 24 -3.02 -4.32 3.07
CA LEU A 24 -2.36 -4.68 4.35
C LEU A 24 -1.37 -3.62 4.80
N LEU A 25 -0.53 -3.12 3.91
CA LEU A 25 0.43 -2.07 4.24
C LEU A 25 -0.25 -0.73 4.53
N GLY A 26 -1.34 -0.40 3.83
CA GLY A 26 -2.18 0.75 4.16
C GLY A 26 -2.73 0.66 5.58
N LEU A 27 -3.23 -0.51 5.99
CA LEU A 27 -3.70 -0.74 7.36
C LEU A 27 -2.56 -0.59 8.39
N VAL A 28 -1.40 -1.21 8.15
CA VAL A 28 -0.23 -1.07 9.03
C VAL A 28 0.21 0.39 9.14
N ALA A 29 0.19 1.13 8.05
CA ALA A 29 0.52 2.57 8.03
C ALA A 29 -0.48 3.39 8.86
N GLY A 30 -1.77 3.05 8.83
CA GLY A 30 -2.79 3.76 9.60
C GLY A 30 -2.63 3.53 11.10
N VAL A 31 -2.32 2.29 11.50
CA VAL A 31 -1.94 1.96 12.88
C VAL A 31 -0.66 2.70 13.29
N ALA A 32 0.37 2.69 12.44
CA ALA A 32 1.62 3.41 12.71
C ALA A 32 1.38 4.93 12.87
N SER A 33 0.48 5.50 12.07
CA SER A 33 0.11 6.91 12.17
C SER A 33 -0.58 7.20 13.50
N ALA A 34 -1.47 6.33 13.98
CA ALA A 34 -2.08 6.50 15.29
C ALA A 34 -1.09 6.46 16.46
N VAL A 35 0.01 5.70 16.35
CA VAL A 35 1.03 5.61 17.41
C VAL A 35 2.03 6.78 17.36
N VAL A 36 2.40 7.23 16.15
CA VAL A 36 3.49 8.21 15.96
C VAL A 36 2.99 9.66 15.96
N THR A 37 1.76 9.89 15.51
CA THR A 37 1.24 11.26 15.36
C THR A 37 0.65 11.81 16.66
N SER A 38 0.69 13.12 16.79
CA SER A 38 0.08 13.85 17.92
C SER A 38 -1.42 14.09 17.76
N GLY A 39 -1.98 13.80 16.59
CA GLY A 39 -3.40 13.98 16.30
C GLY A 39 -3.71 14.05 14.80
N PRO A 40 -4.98 14.30 14.44
CA PRO A 40 -5.46 14.25 13.05
C PRO A 40 -4.89 15.34 12.13
N GLN A 41 -4.36 16.43 12.70
CA GLN A 41 -3.78 17.54 11.94
C GLN A 41 -2.28 17.38 11.71
N ASP A 42 -1.67 16.32 12.26
CA ASP A 42 -0.25 16.07 12.16
C ASP A 42 0.14 15.59 10.76
N THR A 43 1.02 16.33 10.09
CA THR A 43 1.47 16.01 8.73
C THR A 43 2.41 14.81 8.69
N ILE A 44 2.91 14.34 9.85
CA ILE A 44 3.70 13.11 9.94
C ILE A 44 2.90 11.91 9.41
N GLY A 45 1.57 11.87 9.60
CA GLY A 45 0.73 10.81 9.04
C GLY A 45 0.82 10.73 7.51
N LEU A 46 0.91 11.89 6.83
CA LEU A 46 1.10 11.94 5.38
C LEU A 46 2.49 11.46 4.96
N ALA A 47 3.52 11.76 5.76
CA ALA A 47 4.87 11.24 5.53
C ALA A 47 4.93 9.71 5.66
N ILE A 48 4.21 9.13 6.64
CA ILE A 48 4.06 7.68 6.81
C ILE A 48 3.37 7.06 5.58
N LEU A 49 2.27 7.67 5.11
CA LEU A 49 1.60 7.23 3.89
C LEU A 49 2.53 7.25 2.67
N ALA A 50 3.20 8.38 2.43
CA ALA A 50 4.10 8.54 1.29
C ALA A 50 5.28 7.53 1.35
N GLY A 51 5.87 7.34 2.53
CA GLY A 51 6.92 6.34 2.75
C GLY A 51 6.42 4.92 2.51
N THR A 52 5.21 4.60 2.97
CA THR A 52 4.59 3.28 2.76
C THR A 52 4.37 2.99 1.28
N ILE A 53 3.85 3.95 0.53
CA ILE A 53 3.68 3.83 -0.94
C ILE A 53 5.05 3.63 -1.60
N GLY A 54 6.06 4.40 -1.19
CA GLY A 54 7.42 4.27 -1.72
C GLY A 54 8.04 2.88 -1.49
N ILE A 55 7.82 2.29 -0.31
CA ILE A 55 8.35 0.96 0.06
C ILE A 55 7.61 -0.18 -0.67
N GLN A 56 6.36 0.03 -1.12
CA GLN A 56 5.60 -1.00 -1.84
C GLN A 56 6.26 -1.42 -3.15
N PHE A 57 6.82 -0.48 -3.91
CA PHE A 57 7.45 -0.78 -5.20
C PHE A 57 8.68 -1.70 -5.09
N PRO A 58 9.69 -1.44 -4.23
CA PRO A 58 10.77 -2.39 -4.04
C PRO A 58 10.27 -3.71 -3.45
N LEU A 59 9.23 -3.70 -2.60
CA LEU A 59 8.63 -4.93 -2.07
C LEU A 59 8.03 -5.79 -3.19
N TYR A 60 7.34 -5.20 -4.16
CA TYR A 60 6.81 -5.92 -5.33
C TYR A 60 7.93 -6.53 -6.17
N GLY A 61 9.02 -5.79 -6.40
CA GLY A 61 10.21 -6.32 -7.07
C GLY A 61 10.80 -7.54 -6.35
N LEU A 62 10.91 -7.50 -5.01
CA LEU A 62 11.40 -8.64 -4.21
C LEU A 62 10.50 -9.88 -4.28
N VAL A 63 9.18 -9.69 -4.39
CA VAL A 63 8.21 -10.78 -4.57
C VAL A 63 8.27 -11.37 -6.00
N GLY A 64 8.94 -10.68 -6.93
CA GLY A 64 9.06 -11.08 -8.33
C GLY A 64 7.91 -10.58 -9.19
N ILE A 65 7.22 -9.52 -8.78
CA ILE A 65 6.32 -8.75 -9.63
C ILE A 65 7.18 -7.76 -10.40
N ASP A 66 7.09 -7.81 -11.73
CA ASP A 66 7.77 -6.84 -12.58
C ASP A 66 7.08 -5.47 -12.46
N VAL A 67 7.80 -4.53 -11.85
CA VAL A 67 7.33 -3.16 -11.64
C VAL A 67 7.64 -2.28 -12.87
N ASP A 68 8.54 -2.73 -13.76
CA ASP A 68 8.86 -2.01 -15.00
C ASP A 68 7.70 -2.12 -16.01
N ASP A 69 6.88 -3.17 -15.92
CA ASP A 69 5.65 -3.33 -16.71
C ASP A 69 4.45 -2.55 -16.15
N PHE A 70 4.62 -1.82 -15.03
CA PHE A 70 3.50 -1.06 -14.45
C PHE A 70 3.14 0.14 -15.33
N SER A 71 1.87 0.22 -15.69
CA SER A 71 1.31 1.44 -16.28
C SER A 71 1.06 2.49 -15.21
N LYS A 72 0.88 3.76 -15.61
CA LYS A 72 0.51 4.87 -14.69
C LYS A 72 -0.73 4.55 -13.84
N LYS A 73 -1.67 3.78 -14.39
CA LYS A 73 -2.87 3.32 -13.67
C LYS A 73 -2.52 2.39 -12.51
N ASP A 74 -1.51 1.54 -12.66
CA ASP A 74 -1.12 0.57 -11.63
C ASP A 74 -0.46 1.29 -10.44
N TYR A 75 0.42 2.25 -10.72
CA TYR A 75 0.98 3.13 -9.70
C TYR A 75 -0.11 3.91 -8.95
N LEU A 76 -1.07 4.48 -9.68
CA LEU A 76 -2.20 5.19 -9.10
C LEU A 76 -3.06 4.25 -8.24
N TYR A 77 -3.30 3.02 -8.71
CA TYR A 77 -4.07 2.02 -7.98
C TYR A 77 -3.42 1.68 -6.64
N VAL A 78 -2.12 1.39 -6.64
CA VAL A 78 -1.35 1.10 -5.42
C VAL A 78 -1.40 2.28 -4.45
N ALA A 79 -1.12 3.49 -4.93
CA ALA A 79 -1.15 4.69 -4.09
C ALA A 79 -2.54 4.95 -3.51
N PHE A 80 -3.59 4.85 -4.34
CA PHE A 80 -4.97 5.08 -3.93
C PHE A 80 -5.46 4.05 -2.93
N MET A 81 -5.26 2.76 -3.19
CA MET A 81 -5.70 1.70 -2.29
C MET A 81 -5.00 1.79 -0.93
N THR A 82 -3.69 2.05 -0.92
CA THR A 82 -2.93 2.26 0.31
C THR A 82 -3.44 3.48 1.07
N ALA A 83 -3.71 4.59 0.38
CA ALA A 83 -4.23 5.82 1.00
C ALA A 83 -5.62 5.62 1.60
N VAL A 84 -6.53 4.92 0.91
CA VAL A 84 -7.88 4.65 1.42
C VAL A 84 -7.81 3.79 2.67
N LEU A 85 -7.03 2.70 2.67
CA LEU A 85 -6.93 1.81 3.83
C LEU A 85 -6.23 2.49 5.02
N TRP A 86 -5.18 3.27 4.75
CA TRP A 86 -4.53 4.11 5.76
C TRP A 86 -5.51 5.11 6.38
N PHE A 87 -6.25 5.85 5.54
CA PHE A 87 -7.18 6.88 6.00
C PHE A 87 -8.32 6.29 6.83
N MET A 88 -8.93 5.19 6.34
CA MET A 88 -10.02 4.53 7.05
C MET A 88 -9.57 3.97 8.39
N SER A 89 -8.44 3.25 8.42
CA SER A 89 -7.94 2.66 9.67
C SER A 89 -7.53 3.74 10.69
N TRP A 90 -6.77 4.76 10.28
CA TRP A 90 -6.38 5.85 11.17
C TRP A 90 -7.60 6.66 11.66
N GLY A 91 -8.53 6.99 10.76
CA GLY A 91 -9.76 7.70 11.10
C GLY A 91 -10.64 6.92 12.10
N LEU A 92 -10.75 5.60 11.95
CA LEU A 92 -11.45 4.75 12.91
C LEU A 92 -10.77 4.76 14.29
N LEU A 93 -9.44 4.68 14.33
CA LEU A 93 -8.67 4.69 15.57
C LEU A 93 -8.80 6.02 16.32
N LEU A 94 -8.77 7.14 15.58
CA LEU A 94 -9.03 8.48 16.13
C LEU A 94 -10.46 8.62 16.65
N THR A 95 -11.44 8.08 15.91
CA THR A 95 -12.86 8.18 16.30
C THR A 95 -13.17 7.35 17.53
N THR A 96 -12.55 6.18 17.66
CA THR A 96 -12.76 5.27 18.79
C THR A 96 -11.91 5.61 20.01
N GLY A 97 -10.84 6.41 19.85
CA GLY A 97 -9.88 6.69 20.90
C GLY A 97 -9.07 5.46 21.33
N ALA A 98 -9.02 4.41 20.52
CA ALA A 98 -8.46 3.12 20.92
C ALA A 98 -6.94 3.14 21.21
N MET A 99 -6.23 4.19 20.79
CA MET A 99 -4.78 4.36 20.97
C MET A 99 -4.40 5.75 21.51
N GLN A 100 -5.34 6.49 22.09
CA GLN A 100 -5.10 7.76 22.80
C GLN A 100 -5.33 7.57 24.30
#